data_AF-A0A7S0BG47-F1
#
_entry.id   AF-A0A7S0BG47-F1
#
_cell.length_a   1.000
_cell.length_b   1.000
_cell.length_c   1.000
_cell.angle_alpha   90.00
_cell.angle_beta   90.00
_cell.angle_gamma   90.00
#
_symmetry.space_group_name_H-M   'P 1'
#
loop_
_entity.id
_entity.type
_entity.pdbx_description
1 polymer ?
#
loop_
_entity_poly.entity_id
_entity_poly.type
_entity_poly.pdbx_seq_one_letter_code
_entity_poly.pdbx_strand_id
1 'polypeptide(L)'
;MAFVPSLFTGLKVDAESSVLSKRRRNASNLKGIRCRMESAEPAVETEEVNSDPKGLVRIKRVLVSVSDKTSIVNLCQFLTSMGVEVISTGGSAKILMESGVPVTEVSDYTQFPELLDGRLKTLNPKIHGGLLGIRGNEEHQQAMAEHGILPIDACVVNLYPFEE
;
A
#
# COMPACT_ATOMS: atom_id res chain seq x y z
N MET A 1 40.89 -32.97 -54.47
CA MET A 1 39.86 -32.00 -54.92
C MET A 1 39.34 -31.34 -53.66
N ALA A 2 39.89 -30.19 -53.25
CA ALA A 2 39.50 -28.84 -53.68
C ALA A 2 38.00 -28.60 -53.45
N PHE A 3 37.46 -27.53 -52.91
CA PHE A 3 37.88 -26.24 -52.36
C PHE A 3 36.52 -25.59 -51.97
N VAL A 4 36.41 -24.82 -50.88
CA VAL A 4 35.29 -23.86 -50.65
C VAL A 4 35.28 -22.82 -51.81
N PRO A 5 34.42 -21.79 -51.99
CA PRO A 5 33.12 -21.39 -51.39
C PRO A 5 32.10 -20.78 -52.43
N SER A 6 31.04 -20.14 -51.90
CA SER A 6 30.43 -18.88 -52.41
C SER A 6 29.44 -18.90 -53.59
N LEU A 7 28.21 -18.41 -53.35
CA LEU A 7 27.67 -17.14 -53.89
C LEU A 7 26.26 -16.92 -53.27
N PHE A 8 26.01 -15.96 -52.38
CA PHE A 8 25.97 -14.49 -52.52
C PHE A 8 24.81 -13.97 -53.39
N THR A 9 23.75 -13.53 -52.71
CA THR A 9 22.91 -12.35 -53.01
C THR A 9 22.34 -11.92 -51.66
N GLY A 10 22.53 -10.73 -51.11
CA GLY A 10 23.26 -9.54 -51.51
C GLY A 10 22.77 -8.38 -50.62
N LEU A 11 23.73 -7.66 -50.01
CA LEU A 11 23.76 -6.21 -49.71
C LEU A 11 22.61 -5.58 -48.88
N LYS A 12 22.84 -4.67 -47.91
CA LYS A 12 24.05 -3.97 -47.43
C LYS A 12 23.69 -3.23 -46.13
N VAL A 13 24.67 -3.11 -45.23
CA VAL A 13 24.70 -2.19 -44.09
C VAL A 13 25.57 -1.01 -44.52
N ASP A 14 25.16 0.24 -44.25
CA ASP A 14 26.01 1.45 -44.27
C ASP A 14 25.44 2.41 -43.19
N ALA A 15 26.14 2.65 -42.08
CA ALA A 15 27.16 3.70 -41.84
C ALA A 15 26.52 5.09 -41.55
N GLU A 16 26.50 5.53 -40.29
CA GLU A 16 27.44 6.46 -39.65
C GLU A 16 27.45 7.92 -40.17
N SER A 17 27.10 8.82 -39.24
CA SER A 17 27.82 10.06 -38.88
C SER A 17 27.72 11.32 -39.76
N SER A 18 27.52 12.42 -39.02
CA SER A 18 27.80 13.82 -39.38
C SER A 18 26.86 14.47 -40.40
N VAL A 19 26.17 15.54 -39.99
CA VAL A 19 26.41 16.90 -40.54
C VAL A 19 25.87 17.90 -39.52
N LEU A 20 26.80 18.39 -38.70
CA LEU A 20 26.76 19.71 -38.14
C LEU A 20 26.90 20.71 -39.31
N SER A 21 25.83 21.41 -39.70
CA SER A 21 25.98 22.58 -40.59
C SER A 21 25.15 23.78 -40.11
N LYS A 22 25.86 24.68 -39.44
CA LYS A 22 25.80 26.13 -39.63
C LYS A 22 24.40 26.76 -39.67
N ARG A 23 23.87 27.09 -38.49
CA ARG A 23 23.14 28.35 -38.31
C ARG A 23 23.74 29.16 -37.16
N ARG A 24 24.87 29.84 -37.46
CA ARG A 24 25.21 31.11 -36.81
C ARG A 24 24.35 32.19 -37.46
N ARG A 25 23.46 32.81 -36.69
CA ARG A 25 23.23 34.26 -36.78
C ARG A 25 23.17 34.80 -35.35
N ASN A 26 24.19 35.59 -35.02
CA ASN A 26 24.13 36.61 -33.98
C ASN A 26 22.91 37.49 -34.24
N ALA A 27 22.17 37.83 -33.19
CA ALA A 27 22.09 39.19 -32.70
C ALA A 27 21.13 39.20 -31.51
N SER A 28 21.71 39.48 -30.34
CA SER A 28 21.20 40.43 -29.35
C SER A 28 19.69 40.63 -29.28
N ASN A 29 19.19 40.42 -28.05
CA ASN A 29 17.96 41.00 -27.52
C ASN A 29 16.68 40.20 -27.84
N LEU A 30 16.40 39.17 -27.04
CA LEU A 30 15.05 38.94 -26.55
C LEU A 30 15.16 38.33 -25.14
N LYS A 31 14.68 39.10 -24.16
CA LYS A 31 14.59 38.76 -22.75
C LYS A 31 13.70 37.54 -22.53
N GLY A 32 14.12 36.67 -21.62
CA GLY A 32 13.25 35.73 -20.92
C GLY A 32 12.97 34.44 -21.68
N ILE A 33 13.64 33.36 -21.28
CA ILE A 33 13.08 32.03 -21.00
C ILE A 33 14.25 31.26 -20.36
N ARG A 34 14.16 31.08 -19.04
CA ARG A 34 15.15 30.35 -18.24
C ARG A 34 14.68 28.89 -18.21
N CYS A 35 15.31 28.01 -18.99
CA CYS A 35 15.11 26.57 -18.87
C CYS A 35 15.83 26.13 -17.58
N ARG A 36 15.07 25.89 -16.52
CA ARG A 36 15.60 25.32 -15.27
C ARG A 36 15.54 23.80 -15.39
N MET A 37 16.69 23.15 -15.23
CA MET A 37 16.72 21.73 -14.88
C MET A 37 16.17 21.61 -13.45
N GLU A 38 15.02 20.96 -13.29
CA GLU A 38 14.53 20.50 -11.99
C GLU A 38 15.01 19.06 -11.84
N SER A 39 16.01 18.89 -10.98
CA SER A 39 16.44 17.60 -10.44
C SER A 39 15.27 16.87 -9.78
N ALA A 40 15.18 15.57 -10.02
CA ALA A 40 14.24 14.67 -9.35
C ALA A 40 14.39 14.78 -7.83
N GLU A 41 13.38 15.37 -7.18
CA GLU A 41 13.23 15.38 -5.74
C GLU A 41 12.62 14.04 -5.30
N PRO A 42 13.14 13.39 -4.24
CA PRO A 42 12.58 12.14 -3.75
C PRO A 42 11.21 12.41 -3.15
N ALA A 43 10.25 11.52 -3.41
CA ALA A 43 8.93 11.54 -2.80
C ALA A 43 9.08 11.35 -1.28
N VAL A 44 9.06 12.45 -0.54
CA VAL A 44 8.91 12.45 0.91
C VAL A 44 7.45 12.17 1.18
N GLU A 45 7.16 11.00 1.74
CA GLU A 45 5.83 10.64 2.22
C GLU A 45 5.40 11.68 3.25
N THR A 46 4.32 12.40 2.94
CA THR A 46 3.73 13.40 3.81
C THR A 46 3.17 12.70 5.05
N GLU A 47 3.85 12.84 6.18
CA GLU A 47 3.23 12.66 7.49
C GLU A 47 2.19 13.77 7.68
N GLU A 48 0.96 13.51 7.24
CA GLU A 48 -0.20 14.32 7.61
C GLU A 48 -0.50 14.09 9.11
N VAL A 49 0.08 14.95 9.95
CA VAL A 49 -0.38 15.14 11.33
C VAL A 49 -1.80 15.71 11.24
N ASN A 50 -2.80 14.84 11.41
CA ASN A 50 -4.22 15.21 11.45
C ASN A 50 -4.44 16.26 12.54
N SER A 51 -4.63 17.51 12.12
CA SER A 51 -4.96 18.66 12.97
C SER A 51 -6.44 19.00 12.84
N ASP A 52 -7.31 17.98 13.00
CA ASP A 52 -8.74 18.22 13.11
C ASP A 52 -9.05 18.86 14.47
N PRO A 53 -9.65 20.07 14.52
CA PRO A 53 -9.90 20.81 15.78
C PRO A 53 -10.91 20.13 16.72
N LYS A 54 -11.50 19.01 16.29
CA LYS A 54 -12.43 18.18 17.06
C LYS A 54 -11.78 16.93 17.67
N GLY A 55 -10.48 16.70 17.48
CA GLY A 55 -9.82 15.47 17.93
C GLY A 55 -10.28 14.22 17.16
N LEU A 56 -10.70 14.40 15.89
CA LEU A 56 -11.13 13.31 15.04
C LEU A 56 -9.90 12.56 14.50
N VAL A 57 -9.99 11.24 14.45
CA VAL A 57 -8.94 10.36 13.92
C VAL A 57 -9.41 9.81 12.58
N ARG A 58 -8.61 10.01 11.53
CA ARG A 58 -8.84 9.38 10.23
C ARG A 58 -8.62 7.87 10.36
N ILE A 59 -9.64 7.10 10.01
CA ILE A 59 -9.58 5.64 10.02
C ILE A 59 -8.72 5.20 8.84
N LYS A 60 -7.58 4.56 9.11
CA LYS A 60 -6.72 3.93 8.09
C LYS A 60 -6.87 2.41 8.10
N ARG A 61 -7.15 1.82 9.27
CA ARG A 61 -7.26 0.36 9.44
C ARG A 61 -8.39 -0.04 10.36
N VAL A 62 -9.13 -1.06 9.96
CA VAL A 62 -10.26 -1.63 10.72
C VAL A 62 -10.05 -3.12 10.97
N LEU A 63 -10.25 -3.54 12.22
CA LEU A 63 -10.36 -4.95 12.58
C LEU A 63 -11.84 -5.37 12.58
N VAL A 64 -12.18 -6.43 11.84
CA VAL A 64 -13.55 -6.97 11.71
C VAL A 64 -13.61 -8.40 12.24
N SER A 65 -14.39 -8.63 13.28
CA SER A 65 -14.67 -9.97 13.82
C SER A 65 -16.12 -10.07 14.28
N VAL A 66 -16.99 -10.43 13.35
CA VAL A 66 -18.43 -10.50 13.59
C VAL A 66 -18.96 -11.92 13.50
N SER A 67 -19.89 -12.26 14.38
CA SER A 67 -20.63 -13.53 14.33
C SER A 67 -21.80 -13.43 13.36
N ASP A 68 -22.59 -12.36 13.48
CA ASP A 68 -23.62 -11.97 12.50
C ASP A 68 -22.97 -11.23 11.32
N LYS A 69 -23.18 -11.75 10.12
CA LYS A 69 -22.62 -11.23 8.87
C LYS A 69 -23.59 -10.31 8.12
N THR A 70 -24.73 -9.98 8.72
CA THR A 70 -25.70 -9.07 8.13
C THR A 70 -25.06 -7.72 7.81
N SER A 71 -25.15 -7.29 6.55
CA SER A 71 -24.65 -6.00 6.06
C SER A 71 -23.13 -5.74 6.18
N ILE A 72 -22.33 -6.70 6.64
CA ILE A 72 -20.87 -6.49 6.82
C ILE A 72 -20.15 -6.26 5.50
N VAL A 73 -20.62 -6.92 4.43
CA VAL A 73 -20.05 -6.78 3.08
C VAL A 73 -20.17 -5.33 2.60
N ASN A 74 -21.34 -4.72 2.71
CA ASN A 74 -21.57 -3.34 2.28
C ASN A 74 -20.71 -2.35 3.08
N LEU A 75 -20.57 -2.57 4.39
CA LEU A 75 -19.72 -1.74 5.25
C LEU A 75 -18.25 -1.84 4.82
N CYS A 76 -17.72 -3.05 4.64
CA CYS A 76 -16.33 -3.24 4.26
C CYS A 76 -16.04 -2.74 2.85
N GLN A 77 -16.96 -2.92 1.89
CA GLN A 77 -16.83 -2.34 0.54
C GLN A 77 -16.73 -0.82 0.60
N PHE A 78 -17.57 -0.16 1.40
CA PHE A 78 -17.52 1.28 1.60
C PHE A 78 -16.17 1.71 2.20
N LEU A 79 -15.72 1.06 3.27
CA LEU A 79 -14.44 1.35 3.92
C LEU A 79 -13.26 1.19 2.96
N THR A 80 -13.21 0.08 2.22
CA THR A 80 -12.18 -0.16 1.21
C THR A 80 -12.22 0.91 0.11
N SER A 81 -13.40 1.36 -0.33
CA SER A 81 -13.51 2.42 -1.36
C SER A 81 -12.88 3.75 -0.91
N MET A 82 -12.77 3.96 0.41
CA MET A 82 -12.09 5.11 1.01
C MET A 82 -10.60 4.87 1.28
N GLY A 83 -10.06 3.73 0.86
CA GLY A 83 -8.66 3.34 1.09
C GLY A 83 -8.37 2.79 2.49
N VAL A 84 -9.38 2.37 3.23
CA VAL A 84 -9.22 1.76 4.56
C VAL A 84 -8.81 0.30 4.41
N GLU A 85 -7.77 -0.12 5.13
CA GLU A 85 -7.38 -1.52 5.21
C GLU A 85 -8.32 -2.30 6.14
N VAL A 86 -8.83 -3.43 5.66
CA VAL A 86 -9.70 -4.32 6.43
C VAL A 86 -8.92 -5.56 6.85
N ILE A 87 -8.77 -5.75 8.16
CA ILE A 87 -8.24 -6.97 8.76
C ILE A 87 -9.41 -7.80 9.29
N SER A 88 -9.50 -9.08 8.94
CA SER A 88 -10.60 -9.93 9.43
C SER A 88 -10.16 -11.35 9.81
N THR A 89 -10.99 -12.03 10.60
CA THR A 89 -10.74 -13.40 11.05
C THR A 89 -11.56 -14.42 10.27
N GLY A 90 -10.95 -15.55 9.93
CA GLY A 90 -11.59 -16.81 9.52
C GLY A 90 -12.88 -16.64 8.71
N GLY A 91 -14.02 -17.04 9.30
CA GLY A 91 -15.31 -17.07 8.61
C GLY A 91 -15.86 -15.70 8.16
N SER A 92 -15.41 -14.59 8.76
CA SER A 92 -15.73 -13.24 8.27
C SER A 92 -14.87 -12.90 7.06
N ALA A 93 -13.56 -13.17 7.13
CA ALA A 93 -12.63 -12.92 6.04
C ALA A 93 -13.03 -13.66 4.75
N LYS A 94 -13.43 -14.95 4.86
CA LYS A 94 -13.88 -15.75 3.71
C LYS A 94 -15.02 -15.10 2.93
N ILE A 95 -16.07 -14.67 3.62
CA ILE A 95 -17.25 -14.06 2.99
C ILE A 95 -16.90 -12.72 2.33
N LEU A 96 -16.05 -11.93 2.97
CA LEU A 96 -15.61 -10.65 2.43
C LEU A 96 -14.78 -10.87 1.14
N MET A 97 -13.85 -11.84 1.15
CA MET A 97 -13.06 -12.21 -0.02
C MET A 97 -13.94 -12.74 -1.16
N GLU A 98 -14.90 -13.63 -0.86
CA GLU A 98 -15.88 -14.14 -1.84
C GLU A 98 -16.74 -13.03 -2.46
N SER A 99 -16.98 -11.94 -1.70
CA SER A 99 -17.71 -10.77 -2.15
C SER A 99 -16.83 -9.73 -2.88
N GLY A 100 -15.56 -10.05 -3.16
CA GLY A 100 -14.62 -9.19 -3.86
C GLY A 100 -14.04 -8.04 -3.02
N VAL A 101 -14.18 -8.11 -1.69
CA VAL A 101 -13.56 -7.12 -0.79
C VAL A 101 -12.11 -7.54 -0.51
N PRO A 102 -11.12 -6.65 -0.73
CA PRO A 102 -9.74 -6.92 -0.34
C PRO A 102 -9.66 -6.93 1.20
N VAL A 103 -9.26 -8.07 1.74
CA VAL A 103 -9.15 -8.29 3.17
C VAL A 103 -7.82 -8.95 3.47
N THR A 104 -7.16 -8.47 4.51
CA THR A 104 -6.00 -9.12 5.11
C THR A 104 -6.49 -10.09 6.19
N GLU A 105 -6.14 -11.38 6.10
CA GLU A 105 -6.47 -12.31 7.16
C GLU A 105 -5.61 -12.06 8.41
N VAL A 106 -6.18 -12.21 9.60
CA VAL A 106 -5.44 -12.01 10.87
C VAL A 106 -4.22 -12.92 10.99
N SER A 107 -4.28 -14.16 10.50
CA SER A 107 -3.13 -15.07 10.46
C SER A 107 -1.99 -14.49 9.63
N ASP A 108 -2.31 -13.93 8.46
CA ASP A 108 -1.32 -13.32 7.56
C ASP A 108 -0.77 -12.03 8.15
N TYR A 109 -1.61 -11.21 8.78
CA TYR A 109 -1.17 -9.99 9.44
C TYR A 109 -0.23 -10.27 10.63
N THR A 110 -0.61 -11.24 11.47
CA THR A 110 0.14 -11.56 12.69
C THR A 110 1.36 -12.44 12.41
N GLN A 111 1.36 -13.20 11.30
CA GLN A 111 2.33 -14.26 11.02
C GLN A 111 2.36 -15.34 12.12
N PHE A 112 1.23 -15.50 12.82
CA PHE A 112 1.08 -16.44 13.92
C PHE A 112 0.16 -17.58 13.46
N PRO A 113 0.56 -18.86 13.65
CA PRO A 113 -0.26 -19.98 13.22
C PRO A 113 -1.56 -20.07 14.02
N GLU A 114 -2.57 -20.72 13.45
CA GLU A 114 -3.79 -21.02 14.16
C GLU A 114 -3.53 -22.05 15.28
N LEU A 115 -3.82 -21.69 16.52
CA LEU A 115 -3.63 -22.53 17.71
C LEU A 115 -4.92 -22.65 18.52
N LEU A 116 -5.09 -23.81 19.16
CA LEU A 116 -6.21 -24.12 20.05
C LEU A 116 -7.57 -23.88 19.38
N ASP A 117 -7.75 -24.38 18.15
CA ASP A 117 -9.00 -24.23 17.38
C ASP A 117 -9.40 -22.76 17.20
N GLY A 118 -8.43 -21.93 16.81
CA GLY A 118 -8.64 -20.50 16.57
C GLY A 118 -8.84 -19.66 17.84
N ARG A 119 -8.75 -20.21 19.05
CA ARG A 119 -8.96 -19.47 20.32
C ARG A 119 -7.93 -18.37 20.57
N LEU A 120 -6.72 -18.51 20.03
CA LEU A 120 -5.63 -17.54 20.20
C LEU A 120 -5.46 -16.58 19.01
N LYS A 121 -6.34 -16.65 18.01
CA LYS A 121 -6.16 -15.97 16.72
C LYS A 121 -5.94 -14.45 16.85
N THR A 122 -6.68 -13.77 17.73
CA THR A 122 -6.58 -12.32 17.95
C THR A 122 -5.76 -11.94 19.19
N LEU A 123 -5.39 -12.90 20.05
CA LEU A 123 -4.58 -12.68 21.25
C LEU A 123 -3.10 -12.54 20.86
N ASN A 124 -2.81 -11.49 20.09
CA ASN A 124 -1.50 -11.22 19.54
C ASN A 124 -1.06 -9.77 19.81
N PRO A 125 0.21 -9.52 20.18
CA PRO A 125 0.73 -8.17 20.40
C PRO A 125 0.55 -7.22 19.22
N LYS A 126 0.61 -7.70 17.97
CA LYS A 126 0.37 -6.84 16.78
C LYS A 126 -1.07 -6.34 16.69
N ILE A 127 -2.04 -7.12 17.16
CA ILE A 127 -3.45 -6.72 17.17
C ILE A 127 -3.70 -5.82 18.39
N HIS A 128 -3.39 -6.31 19.59
CA HIS A 128 -3.67 -5.57 20.81
C HIS A 128 -2.82 -4.31 20.97
N GLY A 129 -1.57 -4.31 20.53
CA GLY A 129 -0.73 -3.11 20.49
C GLY A 129 -1.27 -2.07 19.49
N GLY A 130 -1.81 -2.51 18.35
CA GLY A 130 -2.47 -1.63 17.38
C GLY A 130 -3.71 -0.92 17.94
N LEU A 131 -4.46 -1.63 18.78
CA LEU A 131 -5.67 -1.15 19.45
C LEU A 131 -5.39 -0.31 20.71
N LEU A 132 -4.40 -0.70 21.52
CA LEU A 132 -4.12 -0.10 22.84
C LEU A 132 -3.05 1.01 22.78
N GLY A 133 -2.34 1.16 21.67
CA GLY A 133 -1.32 2.19 21.48
C GLY A 133 -1.90 3.60 21.54
N ILE A 134 -1.50 4.38 22.54
CA ILE A 134 -1.95 5.76 22.75
C ILE A 134 -1.41 6.65 21.63
N ARG A 135 -2.30 7.32 20.90
CA ARG A 135 -1.94 8.26 19.84
C ARG A 135 -1.38 9.55 20.45
N GLY A 136 -0.30 10.07 19.89
CA GLY A 136 0.37 11.28 20.39
C GLY A 136 1.28 11.06 21.60
N ASN A 137 1.40 9.81 22.09
CA ASN A 137 2.46 9.43 23.02
C ASN A 137 3.66 8.91 22.22
N GLU A 138 4.75 9.67 22.21
CA GLU A 138 5.96 9.36 21.44
C GLU A 138 6.57 8.00 21.83
N GLU A 139 6.57 7.66 23.13
CA GLU A 139 7.10 6.37 23.62
C GLU A 139 6.29 5.19 23.09
N HIS A 140 4.96 5.30 23.08
CA HIS A 140 4.09 4.26 22.51
C HIS A 140 4.28 4.15 21.00
N GLN A 141 4.35 5.28 20.28
CA GLN A 141 4.53 5.30 18.84
C GLN A 141 5.87 4.69 18.43
N GLN A 142 6.94 5.00 19.18
CA GLN A 142 8.26 4.43 18.97
C GLN A 142 8.26 2.92 19.22
N ALA A 143 7.75 2.46 20.36
CA ALA A 143 7.67 1.03 20.67
C ALA A 143 6.84 0.26 19.63
N MET A 144 5.73 0.83 19.17
CA MET A 144 4.92 0.24 18.09
C MET A 144 5.71 0.14 16.79
N ALA A 145 6.42 1.20 16.38
CA ALA A 145 7.23 1.21 15.17
C ALA A 145 8.38 0.19 15.22
N GLU A 146 9.09 0.13 16.35
CA GLU A 146 10.20 -0.81 16.58
C GLU A 146 9.76 -2.28 16.46
N HIS A 147 8.54 -2.60 16.88
CA HIS A 147 7.98 -3.95 16.81
C HIS A 147 7.10 -4.20 15.57
N GLY A 148 7.03 -3.25 14.62
CA GLY A 148 6.22 -3.38 13.42
C GLY A 148 4.71 -3.50 13.71
N ILE A 149 4.26 -2.86 14.78
CA ILE A 149 2.85 -2.83 15.19
C ILE A 149 2.20 -1.62 14.53
N LEU A 150 1.27 -1.88 13.63
CA LEU A 150 0.54 -0.82 12.96
C LEU A 150 -0.70 -0.41 13.77
N PRO A 151 -1.06 0.88 13.76
CA PRO A 151 -2.27 1.38 14.41
C PRO A 151 -3.52 0.71 13.82
N ILE A 152 -4.45 0.30 14.68
CA ILE A 152 -5.82 -0.08 14.31
C ILE A 152 -6.73 1.02 14.85
N ASP A 153 -7.52 1.64 13.97
CA ASP A 153 -8.26 2.86 14.29
C ASP A 153 -9.73 2.61 14.59
N ALA A 154 -10.26 1.49 14.11
CA ALA A 154 -11.61 1.05 14.43
C ALA A 154 -11.69 -0.48 14.54
N CYS A 155 -12.64 -0.94 15.36
CA CYS A 155 -12.88 -2.35 15.62
C CYS A 155 -14.38 -2.62 15.51
N VAL A 156 -14.78 -3.52 14.63
CA VAL A 156 -16.17 -3.93 14.40
C VAL A 156 -16.31 -5.37 14.89
N VAL A 157 -16.94 -5.54 16.04
CA VAL A 157 -17.09 -6.83 16.70
C VAL A 157 -18.53 -7.08 17.08
N ASN A 158 -19.00 -8.29 16.82
CA ASN A 158 -20.26 -8.80 17.34
C ASN A 158 -20.04 -10.20 17.95
N LEU A 159 -20.56 -10.40 19.15
CA LEU A 159 -20.43 -11.64 19.90
C LEU A 159 -21.56 -12.60 19.54
N TYR A 160 -21.30 -13.89 19.74
CA TYR A 160 -22.33 -14.92 19.63
C TYR A 160 -23.34 -14.74 20.78
N PRO A 161 -24.66 -14.90 20.54
CA PRO A 161 -25.67 -14.87 21.61
C PRO A 161 -25.42 -16.01 22.61
N PHE A 162 -25.17 -15.67 23.88
CA PHE A 162 -24.72 -16.66 24.87
C PHE A 162 -25.82 -17.58 25.41
N GLU A 163 -27.09 -17.15 25.38
CA GLU A 163 -28.21 -17.83 26.05
C GLU A 163 -29.01 -18.80 25.16
N GLU A 164 -28.63 -18.97 23.88
CA GLU A 164 -29.32 -19.85 22.92
C GLU A 164 -28.89 -21.31 22.98
#